data_AF-V9DLC0-F1
#
_entry.id   AF-V9DLC0-F1
#
_cell.length_a   1.000
_cell.length_b   1.000
_cell.length_c   1.000
_cell.angle_alpha   90.00
_cell.angle_beta   90.00
_cell.angle_gamma   90.00
#
_symmetry.space_group_name_H-M   'P 1'
#
loop_
_entity.id
_entity.type
_entity.pdbx_description
1 polymer ?
#
loop_
_entity_poly.entity_id
_entity_poly.type
_entity_poly.pdbx_seq_one_letter_code
_entity_poly.pdbx_strand_id
1 'polypeptide(L)'
;MHYQVYDVEALLETKGANLITVDVAPGWLASVLAWVDGRRCMFGDELGLLAQLYVSFKDGDAEMFVVGTDCQWQCQCSRITSSEIYNGEVYDMTFESAPVTRGEAQSTSSRTNPQAVKVVSFDFAKLVSPNAPTVRDTEAVRPVSIFESASGKTIIDFGQNLVGWLQIFELRKPAGHVVQFRHAEVMENGELGTVLNGMKSSAGLETSKSLPRLQTSCTTRLACWGTGSTILLAEQMEPWRERVPPFVVPDVITKAHPDDDDFWPHIPNAVWDDAAVLVPWSLYLASGDKEVLEKQYESMTSWIDRGLPRGTNGLWDANIYQLGDGLDPMAPPAEPGNGRTAGAFVADTYLVRVTDVMTQACAVLGRDDDANRYRSDCQRLKQAFHDKYAAKSGLLVADTQTALSLAVVFNLLDSPDQLAVVGDTLARAVRLQQFSVSTGFAGTPIITHALTSTGHPELAYRMVLVKNCPSWMYPISMGVTTIWERWDSMLPDGSIKPGEMTSFNHYALGSVMNSLHECVGGISRLNPDGRESKSSLCRVGA
;
A
#
# COMPACT_ATOMS: atom_id res chain seq x y z
N MET A 1 18.30 3.70 5.37
CA MET A 1 18.23 4.60 4.21
C MET A 1 18.79 3.87 3.00
N HIS A 2 18.00 3.73 1.93
CA HIS A 2 18.47 3.03 0.74
C HIS A 2 19.30 3.96 -0.17
N TYR A 3 20.43 3.48 -0.68
CA TYR A 3 21.22 4.17 -1.71
C TYR A 3 21.02 3.53 -3.09
N GLN A 4 21.49 4.18 -4.15
CA GLN A 4 21.44 3.62 -5.50
C GLN A 4 22.84 3.61 -6.11
N VAL A 5 23.08 2.64 -7.00
CA VAL A 5 24.34 2.52 -7.77
C VAL A 5 23.99 2.59 -9.25
N TYR A 6 24.69 3.47 -9.96
CA TYR A 6 24.52 3.68 -11.38
C TYR A 6 25.87 3.48 -12.08
N ASP A 7 25.84 2.79 -13.23
CA ASP A 7 26.96 2.83 -14.17
C ASP A 7 26.88 4.13 -14.96
N VAL A 8 27.93 4.95 -14.85
CA VAL A 8 28.01 6.28 -15.44
C VAL A 8 29.19 6.42 -16.41
N GLU A 9 29.86 5.31 -16.80
CA GLU A 9 31.05 5.35 -17.67
C GLU A 9 30.79 6.16 -18.96
N ALA A 10 29.64 5.92 -19.59
CA ALA A 10 29.26 6.57 -20.84
C ALA A 10 28.93 8.08 -20.71
N LEU A 11 28.77 8.59 -19.49
CA LEU A 11 28.48 10.00 -19.21
C LEU A 11 29.76 10.81 -18.92
N LEU A 12 30.88 10.13 -18.68
CA LEU A 12 32.13 10.77 -18.30
C LEU A 12 32.90 11.24 -19.53
N GLU A 13 33.21 12.53 -19.53
CA GLU A 13 34.20 13.10 -20.45
C GLU A 13 35.60 12.68 -20.00
N THR A 14 36.24 11.82 -20.79
CA THR A 14 37.61 11.32 -20.50
C THR A 14 38.70 12.38 -20.68
N LYS A 15 38.37 13.47 -21.38
CA LYS A 15 39.27 14.61 -21.64
C LYS A 15 38.53 15.92 -21.40
N GLY A 16 38.56 16.43 -20.18
CA GLY A 16 37.94 17.71 -19.86
C GLY A 16 37.49 17.82 -18.41
N ALA A 17 36.67 18.83 -18.14
CA ALA A 17 35.92 18.89 -16.89
C ALA A 17 34.64 18.07 -17.02
N ASN A 18 34.31 17.39 -15.92
CA ASN A 18 33.00 16.82 -15.68
C ASN A 18 32.28 17.68 -14.65
N LEU A 19 30.95 17.77 -14.74
CA LEU A 19 30.10 18.47 -13.78
C LEU A 19 29.01 17.51 -13.32
N ILE A 20 28.84 17.39 -12.00
CA ILE A 20 27.75 16.63 -11.37
C ILE A 20 26.77 17.63 -10.77
N THR A 21 25.50 17.53 -11.16
CA THR A 21 24.40 18.32 -10.60
C THR A 21 23.31 17.38 -10.12
N VAL A 22 22.70 17.69 -8.98
CA VAL A 22 21.61 16.89 -8.41
C VAL A 22 20.55 17.83 -7.85
N ASP A 23 19.30 17.66 -8.28
CA ASP A 23 18.15 18.30 -7.64
C ASP A 23 17.74 17.48 -6.41
N VAL A 24 17.52 18.15 -5.27
CA VAL A 24 17.11 17.52 -4.02
C VAL A 24 15.75 18.09 -3.60
N ALA A 25 14.75 17.22 -3.48
CA ALA A 25 13.39 17.58 -3.11
C ALA A 25 12.99 16.99 -1.74
N PRO A 26 11.99 17.57 -1.04
CA PRO A 26 11.52 17.10 0.26
C PRO A 26 11.10 15.63 0.34
N GLY A 27 10.40 15.10 -0.67
CA GLY A 27 9.93 13.71 -0.67
C GLY A 27 9.21 13.31 0.63
N TRP A 28 9.36 12.06 1.07
CA TRP A 28 8.83 11.61 2.36
C TRP A 28 9.56 12.23 3.56
N LEU A 29 10.79 12.73 3.39
CA LEU A 29 11.56 13.32 4.49
C LEU A 29 10.83 14.53 5.08
N ALA A 30 10.36 15.43 4.21
CA ALA A 30 9.89 16.76 4.59
C ALA A 30 8.61 17.28 3.90
N SER A 31 7.96 16.52 3.01
CA SER A 31 6.66 16.93 2.45
C SER A 31 5.54 16.92 3.50
N VAL A 32 4.40 17.54 3.18
CA VAL A 32 3.14 17.24 3.86
C VAL A 32 2.75 15.79 3.55
N LEU A 33 2.48 15.00 4.60
CA LEU A 33 2.16 13.57 4.48
C LEU A 33 0.89 13.22 5.26
N ALA A 34 0.33 12.05 4.94
CA ALA A 34 -0.99 11.54 5.36
C ALA A 34 -2.10 12.61 5.47
N TRP A 35 -3.16 12.33 6.22
CA TRP A 35 -4.26 13.26 6.53
C TRP A 35 -4.03 13.98 7.88
N VAL A 36 -2.76 14.16 8.28
CA VAL A 36 -2.36 14.60 9.63
C VAL A 36 -2.14 16.11 9.71
N ASP A 37 -3.23 16.88 9.57
CA ASP A 37 -3.28 18.34 9.78
C ASP A 37 -2.21 19.18 9.07
N GLY A 38 -1.71 18.70 7.93
CA GLY A 38 -0.71 19.41 7.13
C GLY A 38 0.70 19.40 7.71
N ARG A 39 1.01 18.52 8.68
CA ARG A 39 2.36 18.44 9.27
C ARG A 39 3.41 18.02 8.24
N ARG A 40 4.63 18.53 8.42
CA ARG A 40 5.79 18.36 7.54
C ARG A 40 6.99 17.88 8.37
N CYS A 41 8.08 17.50 7.69
CA CYS A 41 9.36 17.19 8.32
C CYS A 41 9.32 16.01 9.29
N MET A 42 8.49 15.01 8.99
CA MET A 42 8.24 13.83 9.82
C MET A 42 9.51 13.03 10.15
N PHE A 43 10.48 13.04 9.23
CA PHE A 43 11.73 12.28 9.37
C PHE A 43 12.98 13.17 9.37
N GLY A 44 12.81 14.47 9.13
CA GLY A 44 13.88 15.46 9.09
C GLY A 44 13.44 16.76 8.43
N ASP A 45 14.07 17.87 8.82
CA ASP A 45 13.81 19.22 8.31
C ASP A 45 14.96 19.79 7.45
N GLU A 46 16.10 19.10 7.39
CA GLU A 46 17.24 19.46 6.54
C GLU A 46 17.32 18.54 5.30
N LEU A 47 17.26 19.12 4.10
CA LEU A 47 17.51 18.39 2.86
C LEU A 47 19.01 18.13 2.72
N GLY A 48 19.36 16.87 2.48
CA GLY A 48 20.74 16.43 2.34
C GLY A 48 20.96 15.57 1.09
N LEU A 49 22.18 15.63 0.55
CA LEU A 49 22.65 14.75 -0.51
C LEU A 49 23.87 13.99 -0.01
N LEU A 50 23.86 12.67 -0.19
CA LEU A 50 25.04 11.83 -0.08
C LEU A 50 25.28 11.17 -1.44
N ALA A 51 26.39 11.50 -2.08
CA ALA A 51 26.78 10.92 -3.35
C ALA A 51 28.28 10.64 -3.37
N GLN A 52 28.67 9.60 -4.10
CA GLN A 52 30.07 9.26 -4.30
C GLN A 52 30.27 8.63 -5.69
N LEU A 53 31.20 9.19 -6.45
CA LEU A 53 31.65 8.70 -7.74
C LEU A 53 32.95 7.91 -7.55
N TYR A 54 33.00 6.72 -8.12
CA TYR A 54 34.19 5.89 -8.22
C TYR A 54 34.62 5.76 -9.68
N VAL A 55 35.89 6.05 -9.98
CA VAL A 55 36.45 5.92 -11.32
C VAL A 55 37.71 5.07 -11.28
N SER A 56 37.76 4.04 -12.11
CA SER A 56 38.94 3.20 -12.33
C SER A 56 39.47 3.44 -13.73
N PHE A 57 40.76 3.76 -13.84
CA PHE A 57 41.41 3.99 -15.13
C PHE A 57 42.04 2.69 -15.65
N LYS A 58 42.02 2.49 -16.98
CA LYS A 58 42.55 1.28 -17.63
C LYS A 58 44.08 1.13 -17.46
N ASP A 59 44.78 2.24 -17.30
CA ASP A 59 46.23 2.29 -17.22
C ASP A 59 46.71 2.27 -15.76
N GLY A 60 46.60 1.11 -15.12
CA GLY A 60 47.59 0.55 -14.18
C GLY A 60 47.95 1.24 -12.86
N ASP A 61 47.59 2.50 -12.58
CA ASP A 61 47.87 3.09 -11.27
C ASP A 61 46.76 2.73 -10.27
N ALA A 62 47.18 2.01 -9.23
CA ALA A 62 46.37 1.22 -8.31
C ALA A 62 45.47 2.02 -7.35
N GLU A 63 45.22 3.31 -7.61
CA GLU A 63 44.42 4.17 -6.75
C GLU A 63 43.11 4.59 -7.45
N MET A 64 42.00 4.12 -6.90
CA MET A 64 40.65 4.46 -7.36
C MET A 64 40.41 5.95 -7.15
N PHE A 65 40.02 6.68 -8.20
CA PHE A 65 39.64 8.08 -8.05
C PHE A 65 38.24 8.15 -7.44
N VAL A 66 38.13 8.77 -6.27
CA VAL A 66 36.88 8.88 -5.51
C VAL A 66 36.53 10.34 -5.31
N VAL A 67 35.32 10.73 -5.71
CA VAL A 67 34.77 12.06 -5.44
C VAL A 67 33.46 11.90 -4.68
N GLY A 68 33.41 12.43 -3.48
CA GLY A 68 32.22 12.43 -2.63
C GLY A 68 31.59 13.81 -2.48
N THR A 69 30.41 13.84 -1.88
CA THR A 69 29.81 15.08 -1.34
C THR A 69 30.60 15.59 -0.14
N ASP A 70 31.01 16.85 -0.18
CA ASP A 70 31.76 17.52 0.90
C ASP A 70 31.47 19.04 0.94
N CYS A 71 32.27 19.81 1.68
CA CYS A 71 32.10 21.26 1.80
C CYS A 71 32.50 22.07 0.55
N GLN A 72 33.08 21.44 -0.49
CA GLN A 72 33.42 22.10 -1.74
C GLN A 72 32.22 22.20 -2.70
N TRP A 73 31.15 21.46 -2.42
CA TRP A 73 29.91 21.54 -3.18
C TRP A 73 29.20 22.89 -2.97
N GLN A 74 28.42 23.28 -3.97
CA GLN A 74 27.57 24.47 -3.90
C GLN A 74 26.11 24.08 -4.14
N CYS A 75 25.19 24.82 -3.54
CA CYS A 75 23.75 24.67 -3.76
C CYS A 75 23.15 25.99 -4.27
N GLN A 76 22.05 25.89 -5.00
CA GLN A 76 21.28 27.04 -5.49
C GLN A 76 19.82 26.62 -5.67
N CYS A 77 18.91 27.60 -5.75
CA CYS A 77 17.53 27.32 -6.10
C CYS A 77 17.43 26.74 -7.53
N SER A 78 16.51 25.80 -7.72
CA SER A 78 16.18 25.23 -9.03
C SER A 78 14.98 25.95 -9.65
N ARG A 79 14.69 25.64 -10.93
CA ARG A 79 13.45 26.06 -11.60
C ARG A 79 12.22 25.44 -10.93
N ILE A 80 12.41 24.31 -10.23
CA ILE A 80 11.42 23.70 -9.36
C ILE A 80 11.43 24.49 -8.04
N THR A 81 10.39 25.30 -7.82
CA THR A 81 10.29 26.18 -6.64
C THR A 81 9.55 25.51 -5.48
N SER A 82 8.78 24.47 -5.76
CA SER A 82 8.14 23.59 -4.78
C SER A 82 7.95 22.21 -5.39
N SER A 83 8.16 21.15 -4.62
CA SER A 83 7.90 19.76 -5.03
C SER A 83 7.48 18.93 -3.82
N GLU A 84 6.22 18.52 -3.80
CA GLU A 84 5.63 17.74 -2.71
C GLU A 84 4.83 16.53 -3.22
N ILE A 85 4.81 15.46 -2.43
CA ILE A 85 4.13 14.21 -2.81
C ILE A 85 2.62 14.42 -3.01
N TYR A 86 1.96 15.17 -2.12
CA TYR A 86 0.50 15.37 -2.18
C TYR A 86 0.08 16.68 -2.81
N ASN A 87 0.83 17.76 -2.58
CA ASN A 87 0.47 19.08 -3.07
C ASN A 87 0.93 19.33 -4.51
N GLY A 88 1.80 18.47 -5.07
CA GLY A 88 2.28 18.57 -6.44
C GLY A 88 3.57 19.39 -6.57
N GLU A 89 3.86 19.81 -7.81
CA GLU A 89 5.08 20.53 -8.15
C GLU A 89 4.76 21.92 -8.71
N VAL A 90 5.60 22.91 -8.37
CA VAL A 90 5.59 24.25 -8.96
C VAL A 90 6.87 24.48 -9.74
N TYR A 91 6.74 24.69 -11.04
CA TYR A 91 7.85 24.92 -11.95
C TYR A 91 7.78 26.33 -12.55
N ASP A 92 8.85 27.09 -12.41
CA ASP A 92 8.98 28.45 -12.94
C ASP A 92 9.84 28.43 -14.21
N MET A 93 9.22 28.54 -15.38
CA MET A 93 9.94 28.61 -16.66
C MET A 93 10.65 29.95 -16.87
N THR A 94 10.30 30.99 -16.10
CA THR A 94 10.98 32.30 -16.13
C THR A 94 12.28 32.29 -15.35
N PHE A 95 12.52 31.24 -14.55
CA PHE A 95 13.72 31.10 -13.76
C PHE A 95 14.96 30.97 -14.66
N GLU A 96 15.74 32.04 -14.74
CA GLU A 96 17.08 32.02 -15.28
C GLU A 96 18.03 31.52 -14.20
N SER A 97 18.40 30.24 -14.27
CA SER A 97 19.54 29.74 -13.50
C SER A 97 20.79 30.46 -13.99
N ALA A 98 21.61 31.00 -13.07
CA ALA A 98 22.97 31.39 -13.42
C ALA A 98 23.64 30.20 -14.14
N PRO A 99 24.30 30.40 -15.28
CA PRO A 99 24.98 29.30 -15.95
C PRO A 99 25.94 28.68 -14.94
N VAL A 100 25.81 27.36 -14.71
CA VAL A 100 26.81 26.59 -13.95
C VAL A 100 28.02 26.41 -14.86
N THR A 101 28.66 27.53 -15.20
CA THR A 101 29.89 27.60 -15.97
C THR A 101 31.03 27.86 -15.00
N ARG A 102 32.15 27.15 -15.22
CA ARG A 102 33.41 27.27 -14.48
C ARG A 102 33.66 28.72 -14.03
N GLY A 103 33.61 28.94 -12.72
CA GLY A 103 34.44 29.95 -12.04
C GLY A 103 34.15 31.43 -12.27
N GLU A 104 33.04 31.85 -12.88
CA GLU A 104 32.72 33.29 -12.97
C GLU A 104 31.26 33.57 -12.60
N ALA A 105 31.06 34.04 -11.37
CA ALA A 105 29.80 34.60 -10.93
C ALA A 105 29.57 35.95 -11.65
N GLN A 106 28.75 35.96 -12.70
CA GLN A 106 28.17 37.21 -13.18
C GLN A 106 26.84 37.47 -12.46
N SER A 107 26.92 38.40 -11.52
CA SER A 107 25.86 38.91 -10.66
C SER A 107 24.70 39.50 -11.47
N THR A 108 23.50 38.91 -11.40
CA THR A 108 22.26 39.63 -11.75
C THR A 108 21.04 39.37 -10.85
N SER A 109 21.03 38.44 -9.88
CA SER A 109 19.99 38.46 -8.81
C SER A 109 20.40 37.72 -7.54
N SER A 110 19.94 38.16 -6.36
CA SER A 110 20.35 37.59 -5.06
C SER A 110 19.80 36.17 -4.79
N ARG A 111 18.80 35.70 -5.54
CA ARG A 111 18.14 34.39 -5.34
C ARG A 111 18.80 33.22 -6.08
N THR A 112 19.77 33.49 -6.96
CA THR A 112 20.31 32.50 -7.92
C THR A 112 21.82 32.28 -7.78
N ASN A 113 22.48 32.97 -6.84
CA ASN A 113 23.91 32.77 -6.62
C ASN A 113 24.17 31.45 -5.91
N PRO A 114 25.15 30.64 -6.37
CA PRO A 114 25.60 29.46 -5.65
C PRO A 114 26.00 29.81 -4.21
N GLN A 115 25.52 29.01 -3.27
CA GLN A 115 25.81 29.10 -1.85
C GLN A 115 26.66 27.91 -1.42
N ALA A 116 27.51 28.10 -0.41
CA ALA A 116 28.25 27.00 0.19
C ALA A 116 27.28 26.03 0.88
N VAL A 117 27.51 24.73 0.72
CA VAL A 117 26.72 23.71 1.44
C VAL A 117 27.13 23.64 2.91
N LYS A 118 26.20 23.20 3.76
CA LYS A 118 26.47 22.80 5.14
C LYS A 118 26.72 21.30 5.17
N VAL A 119 27.85 20.87 5.72
CA VAL A 119 28.11 19.45 5.97
C VAL A 119 27.34 19.01 7.22
N VAL A 120 26.54 17.96 7.08
CA VAL A 120 25.74 17.37 8.17
C VAL A 120 26.34 16.02 8.52
N SER A 121 26.43 15.71 9.81
CA SER A 121 26.88 14.38 10.25
C SER A 121 25.83 13.34 9.88
N PHE A 122 26.28 12.25 9.25
CA PHE A 122 25.41 11.14 8.87
C PHE A 122 25.99 9.82 9.37
N ASP A 123 25.13 8.98 9.95
CA ASP A 123 25.52 7.64 10.38
C ASP A 123 25.45 6.67 9.18
N PHE A 124 26.61 6.44 8.57
CA PHE A 124 26.75 5.57 7.41
C PHE A 124 26.33 4.12 7.69
N ALA A 125 26.27 3.67 8.95
CA ALA A 125 25.77 2.34 9.30
C ALA A 125 24.28 2.16 8.94
N LYS A 126 23.55 3.25 8.69
CA LYS A 126 22.15 3.25 8.26
C LYS A 126 21.97 3.02 6.76
N LEU A 127 23.04 2.97 5.96
CA LEU A 127 22.94 2.73 4.51
C LEU A 127 22.69 1.26 4.22
N VAL A 128 21.68 1.00 3.39
CA VAL A 128 21.28 -0.36 3.01
C VAL A 128 21.11 -0.43 1.50
N SER A 129 21.57 -1.51 0.86
CA SER A 129 21.32 -1.74 -0.56
C SER A 129 19.83 -1.98 -0.82
N PRO A 130 19.23 -1.49 -1.92
CA PRO A 130 17.84 -1.78 -2.25
C PRO A 130 17.65 -3.27 -2.52
N ASN A 131 16.59 -3.85 -1.94
CA ASN A 131 16.14 -5.22 -2.18
C ASN A 131 14.88 -5.28 -3.06
N ALA A 132 14.47 -4.13 -3.62
CA ALA A 132 13.31 -4.00 -4.50
C ALA A 132 13.68 -3.21 -5.76
N PRO A 133 12.99 -3.45 -6.89
CA PRO A 133 13.11 -2.61 -8.08
C PRO A 133 12.83 -1.14 -7.77
N THR A 134 13.57 -0.24 -8.42
CA THR A 134 13.31 1.20 -8.27
C THR A 134 12.04 1.63 -9.01
N VAL A 135 11.40 2.68 -8.51
CA VAL A 135 10.31 3.36 -9.24
C VAL A 135 10.86 3.90 -10.56
N ARG A 136 10.15 3.64 -11.67
CA ARG A 136 10.53 4.03 -13.03
C ARG A 136 9.27 4.30 -13.86
N ASP A 137 9.43 5.07 -14.91
CA ASP A 137 8.41 5.27 -15.95
C ASP A 137 8.23 3.94 -16.70
N THR A 138 7.13 3.24 -16.43
CA THR A 138 6.85 1.94 -17.06
C THR A 138 6.07 2.08 -18.37
N GLU A 139 5.24 3.12 -18.48
CA GLU A 139 4.35 3.34 -19.63
C GLU A 139 4.05 4.84 -19.81
N ALA A 140 3.85 5.26 -21.05
CA ALA A 140 3.35 6.59 -21.39
C ALA A 140 1.97 6.47 -22.04
N VAL A 141 0.93 7.00 -21.38
CA VAL A 141 -0.46 6.94 -21.85
C VAL A 141 -0.86 8.28 -22.47
N ARG A 142 -1.48 8.25 -23.65
CA ARG A 142 -2.00 9.46 -24.33
C ARG A 142 -3.46 9.71 -23.92
N PRO A 143 -3.90 10.98 -23.86
CA PRO A 143 -5.31 11.30 -23.65
C PRO A 143 -6.21 10.66 -24.72
N VAL A 144 -7.35 10.12 -24.30
CA VAL A 144 -8.39 9.60 -25.20
C VAL A 144 -9.39 10.68 -25.58
N SER A 145 -9.59 11.68 -24.74
CA SER A 145 -10.45 12.83 -25.03
C SER A 145 -10.01 14.11 -24.31
N ILE A 146 -10.36 15.26 -24.90
CA ILE A 146 -10.17 16.58 -24.31
C ILE A 146 -11.44 17.38 -24.57
N PHE A 147 -12.08 17.90 -23.53
CA PHE A 147 -13.38 18.58 -23.62
C PHE A 147 -13.52 19.68 -22.56
N GLU A 148 -14.60 20.46 -22.63
CA GLU A 148 -14.90 21.50 -21.65
C GLU A 148 -15.85 20.98 -20.57
N SER A 149 -15.54 21.28 -19.30
CA SER A 149 -16.41 21.02 -18.15
C SER A 149 -17.65 21.92 -18.17
N ALA A 150 -18.60 21.68 -17.27
CA ALA A 150 -19.83 22.47 -17.16
C ALA A 150 -19.56 23.98 -16.94
N SER A 151 -18.45 24.34 -16.29
CA SER A 151 -17.99 25.71 -16.06
C SER A 151 -16.96 26.22 -17.09
N GLY A 152 -16.72 25.47 -18.17
CA GLY A 152 -15.81 25.85 -19.26
C GLY A 152 -14.33 25.61 -18.96
N LYS A 153 -13.98 24.71 -18.03
CA LYS A 153 -12.58 24.29 -17.80
C LYS A 153 -12.20 23.19 -18.77
N THR A 154 -10.95 23.18 -19.25
CA THR A 154 -10.46 22.07 -20.09
C THR A 154 -10.21 20.83 -19.23
N ILE A 155 -10.86 19.74 -19.57
CA ILE A 155 -10.67 18.40 -19.00
C ILE A 155 -9.88 17.55 -19.98
N ILE A 156 -8.91 16.81 -19.46
CA ILE A 156 -8.10 15.85 -20.21
C ILE A 156 -8.40 14.47 -19.61
N ASP A 157 -9.00 13.61 -20.41
CA ASP A 157 -9.34 12.24 -20.02
C ASP A 157 -8.34 11.26 -20.65
N PHE A 158 -7.71 10.46 -19.80
CA PHE A 158 -6.75 9.43 -20.21
C PHE A 158 -7.39 8.06 -20.44
N GLY A 159 -8.69 7.90 -20.14
CA GLY A 159 -9.42 6.65 -20.31
C GLY A 159 -9.02 5.55 -19.32
N GLN A 160 -8.13 5.86 -18.38
CA GLN A 160 -7.62 4.96 -17.34
C GLN A 160 -7.29 5.78 -16.10
N ASN A 161 -7.69 5.29 -14.93
CA ASN A 161 -7.22 5.83 -13.66
C ASN A 161 -5.78 5.31 -13.42
N LEU A 162 -4.82 6.23 -13.39
CA LEU A 162 -3.36 5.97 -13.43
C LEU A 162 -2.66 6.64 -12.24
N VAL A 163 -1.49 6.14 -11.89
CA VAL A 163 -0.58 6.76 -10.90
C VAL A 163 0.70 7.17 -11.64
N GLY A 164 1.10 8.45 -11.56
CA GLY A 164 2.22 8.97 -12.33
C GLY A 164 2.18 10.48 -12.53
N TRP A 165 2.60 10.97 -13.69
CA TRP A 165 2.63 12.40 -14.00
C TRP A 165 2.29 12.73 -15.43
N LEU A 166 1.94 14.01 -15.66
CA LEU A 166 1.83 14.56 -17.00
C LEU A 166 3.21 14.85 -17.57
N GLN A 167 3.39 14.47 -18.84
CA GLN A 167 4.50 14.95 -19.65
C GLN A 167 3.99 16.01 -20.63
N ILE A 168 4.49 17.23 -20.50
CA ILE A 168 4.09 18.37 -21.34
C ILE A 168 5.20 18.67 -22.33
N PHE A 169 4.93 18.48 -23.63
CA PHE A 169 5.93 18.69 -24.68
C PHE A 169 6.06 20.15 -25.09
N GLU A 170 4.94 20.86 -25.19
CA GLU A 170 4.92 22.25 -25.65
C GLU A 170 3.76 23.00 -24.98
N LEU A 171 4.06 24.19 -24.46
CA LEU A 171 3.06 25.09 -23.89
C LEU A 171 3.33 26.52 -24.38
N ARG A 172 2.41 27.07 -25.15
CA ARG A 172 2.51 28.45 -25.68
C ARG A 172 1.59 29.37 -24.92
N LYS A 173 2.15 30.10 -23.96
CA LYS A 173 1.42 31.10 -23.16
C LYS A 173 2.26 32.39 -23.03
N PRO A 174 1.61 33.56 -22.84
CA PRO A 174 2.32 34.81 -22.59
C PRO A 174 3.20 34.71 -21.33
N ALA A 175 4.27 35.49 -21.27
CA ALA A 175 5.12 35.55 -20.09
C ALA A 175 4.32 35.93 -18.83
N GLY A 176 4.59 35.26 -17.71
CA GLY A 176 3.88 35.47 -16.44
C GLY A 176 2.52 34.77 -16.36
N HIS A 177 2.13 33.99 -17.38
CA HIS A 177 0.90 33.21 -17.32
C HIS A 177 1.11 31.93 -16.52
N VAL A 178 0.20 31.66 -15.59
CA VAL A 178 0.19 30.45 -14.75
C VAL A 178 -0.79 29.44 -15.34
N VAL A 179 -0.30 28.24 -15.65
CA VAL A 179 -1.11 27.09 -16.03
C VAL A 179 -1.17 26.13 -14.85
N GLN A 180 -2.38 25.79 -14.42
CA GLN A 180 -2.59 24.87 -13.31
C GLN A 180 -3.16 23.55 -13.83
N PHE A 181 -2.56 22.44 -13.42
CA PHE A 181 -3.07 21.10 -13.64
C PHE A 181 -3.56 20.54 -12.31
N ARG A 182 -4.83 20.12 -12.28
CA ARG A 182 -5.43 19.41 -11.16
C ARG A 182 -5.79 18.01 -11.62
N HIS A 183 -5.53 17.03 -10.76
CA HIS A 183 -5.77 15.62 -11.04
C HIS A 183 -6.94 15.14 -10.18
N ALA A 184 -7.80 14.30 -10.74
CA ALA A 184 -8.89 13.64 -10.04
C ALA A 184 -9.12 12.24 -10.62
N GLU A 185 -9.60 11.31 -9.79
CA GLU A 185 -9.90 9.94 -10.24
C GLU A 185 -11.25 9.85 -10.99
N VAL A 186 -12.16 10.79 -10.73
CA VAL A 186 -13.53 10.79 -11.25
C VAL A 186 -14.02 12.19 -11.60
N MET A 187 -15.09 12.22 -12.39
CA MET A 187 -15.91 13.41 -12.65
C MET A 187 -17.12 13.40 -11.72
N GLU A 188 -17.54 14.58 -11.25
CA GLU A 188 -18.76 14.76 -10.45
C GLU A 188 -19.47 16.03 -10.91
N ASN A 189 -20.78 15.94 -11.18
CA ASN A 189 -21.61 17.07 -11.63
C ASN A 189 -21.05 17.84 -12.85
N GLY A 190 -20.37 17.14 -13.76
CA GLY A 190 -19.77 17.73 -14.96
C GLY A 190 -18.44 18.47 -14.71
N GLU A 191 -17.85 18.32 -13.53
CA GLU A 191 -16.56 18.89 -13.12
C GLU A 191 -15.62 17.80 -12.59
N LEU A 192 -14.35 18.14 -12.33
CA LEU A 192 -13.40 17.22 -11.66
C LEU A 192 -13.83 16.96 -10.22
N GLY A 193 -13.96 15.69 -9.84
CA GLY A 193 -14.28 15.24 -8.48
C GLY A 193 -13.08 15.35 -7.54
N THR A 194 -12.73 16.57 -7.11
CA THR A 194 -11.56 16.82 -6.24
C THR A 194 -11.86 16.80 -4.74
N VAL A 195 -13.10 16.54 -4.33
CA VAL A 195 -13.55 16.67 -2.93
C VAL A 195 -13.30 15.39 -2.09
N LEU A 196 -12.50 14.46 -2.61
CA LEU A 196 -12.08 13.25 -1.89
C LEU A 196 -11.06 13.60 -0.78
N ASN A 197 -11.56 14.11 0.35
CA ASN A 197 -10.89 14.49 1.61
C ASN A 197 -9.71 15.47 1.50
N GLY A 198 -10.02 16.76 1.34
CA GLY A 198 -9.21 17.84 1.92
C GLY A 198 -7.80 18.10 1.33
N MET A 199 -7.21 17.20 0.54
CA MET A 199 -5.91 17.41 -0.09
C MET A 199 -6.06 17.56 -1.60
N LYS A 200 -5.85 18.80 -2.06
CA LYS A 200 -5.81 19.16 -3.47
C LYS A 200 -4.42 18.84 -4.01
N SER A 201 -4.29 17.84 -4.87
CA SER A 201 -3.07 17.77 -5.71
C SER A 201 -3.18 18.83 -6.80
N SER A 202 -2.29 19.82 -6.76
CA SER A 202 -2.28 20.90 -7.74
C SER A 202 -0.87 21.18 -8.21
N ALA A 203 -0.56 20.84 -9.45
CA ALA A 203 0.69 21.27 -10.08
C ALA A 203 0.48 22.65 -10.71
N GLY A 204 1.39 23.58 -10.46
CA GLY A 204 1.39 24.94 -11.00
C GLY A 204 2.58 25.18 -11.90
N LEU A 205 2.37 25.77 -13.07
CA LEU A 205 3.42 26.08 -14.04
C LEU A 205 3.37 27.55 -14.42
N GLU A 206 4.40 28.32 -14.10
CA GLU A 206 4.52 29.72 -14.57
C GLU A 206 5.35 29.77 -15.86
N THR A 207 4.83 30.45 -16.89
CA THR A 207 5.35 30.33 -18.26
C THR A 207 6.12 31.56 -18.76
N SER A 208 7.19 31.32 -19.54
CA SER A 208 7.67 32.22 -20.61
C SER A 208 8.32 31.40 -21.74
N LYS A 209 8.16 31.86 -23.00
CA LYS A 209 8.57 31.32 -24.32
C LYS A 209 9.10 29.86 -24.41
N SER A 210 8.40 29.09 -25.25
CA SER A 210 8.66 27.74 -25.81
C SER A 210 10.03 27.07 -25.55
N LEU A 211 10.03 25.96 -24.80
CA LEU A 211 11.09 24.95 -24.70
C LEU A 211 10.48 23.57 -24.30
N PRO A 212 11.18 22.43 -24.49
CA PRO A 212 10.56 21.10 -24.45
C PRO A 212 10.67 20.36 -23.09
N ARG A 213 9.63 19.55 -22.82
CA ARG A 213 9.50 18.49 -21.78
C ARG A 213 9.50 18.95 -20.32
N LEU A 214 8.31 18.98 -19.71
CA LEU A 214 8.09 19.05 -18.26
C LEU A 214 7.44 17.76 -17.72
N GLN A 215 7.73 17.40 -16.46
CA GLN A 215 7.14 16.28 -15.71
C GLN A 215 6.45 16.85 -14.45
N THR A 216 5.19 16.47 -14.15
CA THR A 216 4.46 16.95 -12.95
C THR A 216 3.83 15.80 -12.14
N SER A 217 4.41 15.42 -11.00
CA SER A 217 4.01 14.26 -10.16
C SER A 217 2.56 14.30 -9.62
N CYS A 218 1.87 13.16 -9.64
CA CYS A 218 0.59 12.90 -8.98
C CYS A 218 0.54 11.46 -8.41
N THR A 219 0.20 11.33 -7.12
CA THR A 219 -0.22 10.05 -6.56
C THR A 219 -1.38 10.26 -5.60
N THR A 220 -2.52 9.62 -5.85
CA THR A 220 -3.69 9.64 -4.96
C THR A 220 -3.51 8.54 -3.91
N ARG A 221 -2.80 8.87 -2.82
CA ARG A 221 -2.61 8.08 -1.58
C ARG A 221 -1.77 6.80 -1.75
N LEU A 222 -0.60 6.76 -1.10
CA LEU A 222 0.21 5.55 -0.94
C LEU A 222 0.40 5.23 0.54
N ALA A 223 0.01 4.03 0.95
CA ALA A 223 0.61 3.32 2.07
C ALA A 223 1.13 1.98 1.50
N CYS A 224 2.46 1.78 1.55
CA CYS A 224 3.14 0.68 0.87
C CYS A 224 3.47 -0.43 1.88
N TRP A 225 2.78 -1.57 1.78
CA TRP A 225 2.95 -2.69 2.70
C TRP A 225 4.03 -3.71 2.27
N GLY A 226 4.50 -3.67 1.00
CA GLY A 226 5.39 -4.69 0.43
C GLY A 226 6.90 -4.45 0.60
N THR A 227 7.37 -3.22 0.38
CA THR A 227 8.78 -2.82 0.59
C THR A 227 9.09 -2.43 2.03
N GLY A 228 8.06 -2.38 2.87
CA GLY A 228 8.12 -1.91 4.24
C GLY A 228 8.60 -2.94 5.25
N SER A 229 8.86 -4.21 4.92
CA SER A 229 9.09 -5.25 5.95
C SER A 229 10.29 -4.97 6.88
N THR A 230 11.36 -4.34 6.39
CA THR A 230 12.49 -3.91 7.24
C THR A 230 12.17 -2.63 8.03
N ILE A 231 11.38 -1.72 7.44
CA ILE A 231 10.95 -0.48 8.13
C ILE A 231 9.94 -0.81 9.22
N LEU A 232 8.98 -1.71 8.93
CA LEU A 232 8.00 -2.26 9.85
C LEU A 232 8.70 -2.89 11.05
N LEU A 233 9.67 -3.79 10.83
CA LEU A 233 10.43 -4.37 11.93
C LEU A 233 11.14 -3.27 12.75
N ALA A 234 11.82 -2.32 12.10
CA ALA A 234 12.51 -1.26 12.81
C ALA A 234 11.56 -0.40 13.66
N GLU A 235 10.42 0.02 13.10
CA GLU A 235 9.42 0.83 13.80
C GLU A 235 8.72 0.00 14.89
N GLN A 236 8.27 -1.22 14.61
CA GLN A 236 7.68 -2.14 15.59
C GLN A 236 8.61 -2.37 16.80
N MET A 237 9.92 -2.33 16.58
CA MET A 237 10.92 -2.56 17.63
C MET A 237 11.24 -1.33 18.48
N GLU A 238 10.66 -0.16 18.18
CA GLU A 238 10.79 1.02 19.04
C GLU A 238 10.17 0.76 20.43
N PRO A 239 10.84 1.14 21.55
CA PRO A 239 10.42 0.74 22.89
C PRO A 239 8.98 1.13 23.28
N TRP A 240 8.51 2.28 22.81
CA TRP A 240 7.18 2.82 23.14
C TRP A 240 6.03 2.10 22.42
N ARG A 241 6.32 1.29 21.39
CA ARG A 241 5.31 0.56 20.61
C ARG A 241 4.91 -0.78 21.20
N GLU A 242 5.56 -1.22 22.26
CA GLU A 242 5.23 -2.50 22.93
C GLU A 242 5.14 -3.71 21.97
N ARG A 243 5.89 -3.66 20.85
CA ARG A 243 5.92 -4.67 19.76
C ARG A 243 4.70 -4.73 18.86
N VAL A 244 3.83 -3.72 18.89
CA VAL A 244 2.72 -3.54 17.96
C VAL A 244 3.25 -2.89 16.67
N PRO A 245 2.95 -3.46 15.50
CA PRO A 245 3.28 -2.84 14.21
C PRO A 245 2.66 -1.43 14.07
N PRO A 246 3.29 -0.54 13.29
CA PRO A 246 2.68 0.75 12.97
C PRO A 246 1.49 0.59 12.03
N PHE A 247 0.47 1.46 12.22
CA PHE A 247 -0.75 1.44 11.40
C PHE A 247 -0.50 1.72 9.91
N VAL A 248 0.55 2.49 9.60
CA VAL A 248 1.06 2.73 8.25
C VAL A 248 2.57 2.63 8.27
N VAL A 249 3.17 2.17 7.16
CA VAL A 249 4.63 2.06 7.01
C VAL A 249 5.07 2.89 5.81
N PRO A 250 6.03 3.83 5.97
CA PRO A 250 6.59 4.31 7.24
C PRO A 250 5.54 5.01 8.12
N ASP A 251 5.73 5.00 9.44
CA ASP A 251 4.82 5.64 10.38
C ASP A 251 4.88 7.16 10.28
N VAL A 252 3.84 7.73 9.68
CA VAL A 252 3.64 9.19 9.54
C VAL A 252 2.46 9.69 10.37
N ILE A 253 1.70 8.79 11.00
CA ILE A 253 0.48 9.16 11.72
C ILE A 253 0.81 9.40 13.19
N THR A 254 1.36 8.40 13.87
CA THR A 254 1.71 8.55 15.30
C THR A 254 2.92 9.47 15.49
N LYS A 255 3.87 9.50 14.54
CA LYS A 255 4.93 10.52 14.55
C LYS A 255 4.42 11.94 14.38
N ALA A 256 3.27 12.14 13.73
CA ALA A 256 2.69 13.47 13.60
C ALA A 256 2.14 13.92 14.94
N HIS A 257 1.59 13.03 15.75
CA HIS A 257 0.92 13.34 17.01
C HIS A 257 1.55 12.53 18.17
N PRO A 258 2.85 12.73 18.50
CA PRO A 258 3.54 11.87 19.45
C PRO A 258 3.04 11.99 20.89
N ASP A 259 2.37 13.11 21.22
CA ASP A 259 1.82 13.41 22.54
C ASP A 259 0.28 13.41 22.57
N ASP A 260 -0.35 12.95 21.48
CA ASP A 260 -1.80 13.04 21.28
C ASP A 260 -2.35 11.67 20.88
N ASP A 261 -2.54 10.86 21.93
CA ASP A 261 -3.11 9.51 21.86
C ASP A 261 -4.55 9.52 21.33
N ASP A 262 -5.23 10.67 21.29
CA ASP A 262 -6.61 10.80 20.82
C ASP A 262 -6.71 10.96 19.29
N PHE A 263 -5.65 11.39 18.60
CA PHE A 263 -5.66 11.58 17.15
C PHE A 263 -5.70 10.26 16.37
N TRP A 264 -4.81 9.33 16.72
CA TRP A 264 -4.90 7.92 16.32
C TRP A 264 -4.23 7.04 17.38
N PRO A 265 -5.01 6.40 18.25
CA PRO A 265 -4.46 5.69 19.39
C PRO A 265 -3.63 4.49 18.96
N HIS A 266 -2.59 4.19 19.74
CA HIS A 266 -1.76 2.99 19.60
C HIS A 266 -2.57 1.73 19.98
N ILE A 267 -3.43 1.28 19.06
CA ILE A 267 -4.35 0.15 19.27
C ILE A 267 -3.95 -1.03 18.39
N PRO A 268 -3.64 -2.20 18.98
CA PRO A 268 -3.41 -3.43 18.24
C PRO A 268 -4.69 -3.89 17.50
N ASN A 269 -4.58 -4.15 16.20
CA ASN A 269 -5.68 -4.58 15.34
C ASN A 269 -5.33 -5.89 14.62
N ALA A 270 -6.16 -6.91 14.83
CA ALA A 270 -6.12 -8.12 14.03
C ALA A 270 -6.38 -7.81 12.55
N VAL A 271 -5.99 -8.73 11.66
CA VAL A 271 -5.93 -8.55 10.20
C VAL A 271 -4.85 -7.56 9.78
N TRP A 272 -4.83 -6.36 10.37
CA TRP A 272 -3.91 -5.28 10.04
C TRP A 272 -2.49 -5.57 10.52
N ASP A 273 -2.30 -5.73 11.84
CA ASP A 273 -1.00 -5.98 12.44
C ASP A 273 -0.53 -7.42 12.23
N ASP A 274 -1.48 -8.33 11.98
CA ASP A 274 -1.21 -9.69 11.52
C ASP A 274 -0.44 -9.72 10.19
N ALA A 275 -0.37 -8.61 9.44
CA ALA A 275 0.53 -8.47 8.30
C ALA A 275 2.00 -8.77 8.65
N ALA A 276 2.43 -8.51 9.89
CA ALA A 276 3.76 -8.87 10.38
C ALA A 276 4.05 -10.38 10.27
N VAL A 277 3.01 -11.22 10.32
CA VAL A 277 3.10 -12.68 10.15
C VAL A 277 2.68 -13.13 8.76
N LEU A 278 1.58 -12.58 8.23
CA LEU A 278 0.96 -13.04 6.99
C LEU A 278 1.72 -12.61 5.72
N VAL A 279 2.34 -11.42 5.72
CA VAL A 279 3.09 -10.93 4.55
C VAL A 279 4.38 -11.73 4.32
N PRO A 280 5.27 -11.92 5.33
CA PRO A 280 6.46 -12.76 5.15
C PRO A 280 6.10 -14.18 4.71
N TRP A 281 5.04 -14.76 5.29
CA TRP A 281 4.54 -16.08 4.89
C TRP A 281 4.07 -16.11 3.43
N SER A 282 3.29 -15.11 3.00
CA SER A 282 2.79 -15.02 1.63
C SER A 282 3.90 -14.83 0.60
N LEU A 283 4.94 -14.06 0.95
CA LEU A 283 6.16 -13.88 0.16
C LEU A 283 6.93 -15.19 0.03
N TYR A 284 7.17 -15.89 1.15
CA TYR A 284 7.79 -17.22 1.14
C TYR A 284 7.02 -18.20 0.26
N LEU A 285 5.70 -18.26 0.38
CA LEU A 285 4.87 -19.13 -0.45
C LEU A 285 4.96 -18.76 -1.94
N ALA A 286 5.24 -17.50 -2.29
CA ALA A 286 5.34 -17.04 -3.67
C ALA A 286 6.74 -17.27 -4.28
N SER A 287 7.79 -17.11 -3.48
CA SER A 287 9.19 -17.16 -3.95
C SER A 287 9.93 -18.46 -3.61
N GLY A 288 9.48 -19.20 -2.60
CA GLY A 288 10.23 -20.29 -1.96
C GLY A 288 11.41 -19.82 -1.11
N ASP A 289 11.62 -18.51 -0.97
CA ASP A 289 12.78 -17.93 -0.30
C ASP A 289 12.62 -17.95 1.23
N LYS A 290 13.34 -18.85 1.88
CA LYS A 290 13.36 -18.97 3.34
C LYS A 290 14.02 -17.78 4.04
N GLU A 291 14.91 -17.05 3.35
CA GLU A 291 15.63 -15.91 3.93
C GLU A 291 14.66 -14.79 4.32
N VAL A 292 13.54 -14.65 3.60
CA VAL A 292 12.44 -13.74 3.96
C VAL A 292 11.89 -14.07 5.35
N LEU A 293 11.66 -15.36 5.65
CA LEU A 293 11.18 -15.79 6.97
C LEU A 293 12.25 -15.62 8.03
N GLU A 294 13.52 -15.93 7.74
CA GLU A 294 14.63 -15.77 8.68
C GLU A 294 14.78 -14.31 9.13
N LYS A 295 14.75 -13.37 8.18
CA LYS A 295 14.87 -11.93 8.45
C LYS A 295 13.67 -11.36 9.22
N GLN A 296 12.48 -11.93 9.00
CA GLN A 296 11.24 -11.41 9.59
C GLN A 296 10.81 -12.14 10.86
N TYR A 297 11.47 -13.25 11.21
CA TYR A 297 11.08 -14.09 12.35
C TYR A 297 10.99 -13.31 13.67
N GLU A 298 11.88 -12.33 13.89
CA GLU A 298 11.82 -11.47 15.07
C GLU A 298 10.57 -10.58 15.09
N SER A 299 10.17 -10.01 13.95
CA SER A 299 8.92 -9.22 13.83
C SER A 299 7.70 -10.10 14.10
N MET A 300 7.67 -11.29 13.48
CA MET A 300 6.58 -12.26 13.60
C MET A 300 6.36 -12.70 15.05
N THR A 301 7.44 -13.12 15.73
CA THR A 301 7.39 -13.55 17.14
C THR A 301 7.08 -12.39 18.08
N SER A 302 7.64 -11.21 17.82
CA SER A 302 7.38 -10.01 18.63
C SER A 302 5.90 -9.59 18.60
N TRP A 303 5.25 -9.68 17.44
CA TRP A 303 3.82 -9.44 17.35
C TRP A 303 3.02 -10.48 18.13
N ILE A 304 3.15 -11.77 17.80
CA ILE A 304 2.24 -12.80 18.31
C ILE A 304 2.43 -13.11 19.80
N ASP A 305 3.66 -13.00 20.31
CA ASP A 305 4.00 -13.35 21.70
C ASP A 305 3.92 -12.13 22.65
N ARG A 306 4.07 -10.90 22.13
CA ARG A 306 4.19 -9.69 22.98
C ARG A 306 3.25 -8.55 22.58
N GLY A 307 3.14 -8.25 21.30
CA GLY A 307 2.30 -7.13 20.81
C GLY A 307 0.80 -7.44 20.82
N LEU A 308 0.42 -8.71 20.70
CA LEU A 308 -0.98 -9.13 20.61
C LEU A 308 -1.62 -9.28 22.01
N PRO A 309 -2.58 -8.43 22.39
CA PRO A 309 -3.21 -8.44 23.70
C PRO A 309 -4.17 -9.63 23.88
N ARG A 310 -4.05 -10.32 25.01
CA ARG A 310 -4.80 -11.56 25.29
C ARG A 310 -5.81 -11.39 26.43
N GLY A 311 -7.00 -11.92 26.25
CA GLY A 311 -7.98 -12.12 27.31
C GLY A 311 -7.66 -13.33 28.19
N THR A 312 -8.46 -13.55 29.24
CA THR A 312 -8.27 -14.63 30.22
C THR A 312 -8.41 -16.04 29.63
N ASN A 313 -9.12 -16.19 28.52
CA ASN A 313 -9.26 -17.44 27.78
C ASN A 313 -8.14 -17.65 26.74
N GLY A 314 -7.18 -16.73 26.64
CA GLY A 314 -6.07 -16.75 25.69
C GLY A 314 -6.41 -16.26 24.27
N LEU A 315 -7.68 -15.99 23.98
CA LEU A 315 -8.13 -15.30 22.77
C LEU A 315 -7.83 -13.79 22.88
N TRP A 316 -8.26 -12.96 21.93
CA TRP A 316 -8.07 -11.51 22.03
C TRP A 316 -8.77 -10.94 23.27
N ASP A 317 -8.20 -9.85 23.82
CA ASP A 317 -8.94 -9.04 24.79
C ASP A 317 -10.15 -8.40 24.11
N ALA A 318 -11.34 -8.74 24.59
CA ALA A 318 -12.60 -8.30 24.03
C ALA A 318 -12.89 -6.79 24.24
N ASN A 319 -12.13 -6.11 25.10
CA ASN A 319 -12.30 -4.68 25.36
C ASN A 319 -11.52 -3.80 24.37
N ILE A 320 -10.66 -4.39 23.54
CA ILE A 320 -9.85 -3.65 22.58
C ILE A 320 -10.63 -3.51 21.28
N TYR A 321 -10.73 -2.27 20.80
CA TYR A 321 -11.40 -1.97 19.54
C TYR A 321 -10.70 -2.69 18.38
N GLN A 322 -11.50 -3.16 17.41
CA GLN A 322 -11.02 -3.88 16.23
C GLN A 322 -11.68 -3.29 14.99
N LEU A 323 -10.88 -3.04 13.94
CA LEU A 323 -11.40 -2.68 12.61
C LEU A 323 -12.29 -3.79 12.01
N GLY A 324 -12.05 -5.04 12.37
CA GLY A 324 -12.89 -6.18 12.00
C GLY A 324 -12.96 -6.40 10.48
N ASP A 325 -14.16 -6.73 10.00
CA ASP A 325 -14.43 -6.89 8.56
C ASP A 325 -14.71 -5.52 7.91
N GLY A 326 -13.71 -4.63 7.94
CA GLY A 326 -13.84 -3.25 7.51
C GLY A 326 -14.38 -3.10 6.08
N LEU A 327 -15.22 -2.09 5.87
CA LEU A 327 -15.92 -1.82 4.60
C LEU A 327 -16.88 -2.93 4.14
N ASP A 328 -17.44 -3.69 5.08
CA ASP A 328 -18.70 -4.42 4.86
C ASP A 328 -19.73 -3.47 4.19
N PRO A 329 -20.40 -3.87 3.09
CA PRO A 329 -21.41 -3.05 2.43
C PRO A 329 -22.50 -2.49 3.36
N MET A 330 -22.78 -3.16 4.48
CA MET A 330 -23.78 -2.76 5.46
C MET A 330 -23.22 -1.87 6.58
N ALA A 331 -21.90 -1.65 6.64
CA ALA A 331 -21.29 -0.74 7.60
C ALA A 331 -21.72 0.72 7.32
N PRO A 332 -22.04 1.52 8.35
CA PRO A 332 -22.33 2.93 8.16
C PRO A 332 -21.16 3.65 7.48
N PRO A 333 -21.40 4.62 6.57
CA PRO A 333 -20.32 5.32 5.86
C PRO A 333 -19.30 5.99 6.78
N ALA A 334 -19.76 6.54 7.92
CA ALA A 334 -18.96 7.19 8.95
C ALA A 334 -18.25 6.21 9.91
N GLU A 335 -18.67 4.94 9.97
CA GLU A 335 -18.12 3.91 10.84
C GLU A 335 -17.75 2.66 10.02
N PRO A 336 -16.74 2.75 9.14
CA PRO A 336 -16.42 1.68 8.19
C PRO A 336 -16.01 0.36 8.85
N GLY A 337 -15.56 0.37 10.11
CA GLY A 337 -15.25 -0.84 10.89
C GLY A 337 -16.46 -1.52 11.55
N ASN A 338 -17.64 -0.88 11.55
CA ASN A 338 -18.84 -1.39 12.21
C ASN A 338 -19.67 -2.28 11.26
N GLY A 339 -19.04 -3.34 10.77
CA GLY A 339 -19.65 -4.35 9.89
C GLY A 339 -20.53 -5.36 10.63
N ARG A 340 -21.20 -6.26 9.89
CA ARG A 340 -22.12 -7.26 10.48
C ARG A 340 -21.41 -8.34 11.29
N THR A 341 -20.14 -8.60 10.98
CA THR A 341 -19.33 -9.56 11.71
C THR A 341 -18.60 -8.83 12.82
N ALA A 342 -18.86 -9.22 14.08
CA ALA A 342 -18.23 -8.56 15.22
C ALA A 342 -16.71 -8.58 15.11
N GLY A 343 -16.06 -7.43 15.31
CA GLY A 343 -14.59 -7.31 15.21
C GLY A 343 -13.84 -8.31 16.08
N ALA A 344 -14.34 -8.59 17.30
CA ALA A 344 -13.78 -9.60 18.19
C ALA A 344 -13.83 -11.03 17.60
N PHE A 345 -14.87 -11.38 16.84
CA PHE A 345 -14.92 -12.67 16.13
C PHE A 345 -13.82 -12.73 15.08
N VAL A 346 -13.69 -11.69 14.25
CA VAL A 346 -12.64 -11.62 13.22
C VAL A 346 -11.26 -11.72 13.88
N ALA A 347 -11.02 -10.97 14.95
CA ALA A 347 -9.76 -10.99 15.68
C ALA A 347 -9.39 -12.38 16.22
N ASP A 348 -10.34 -13.06 16.87
CA ASP A 348 -10.12 -14.41 17.39
C ASP A 348 -9.86 -15.44 16.29
N THR A 349 -10.54 -15.34 15.14
CA THR A 349 -10.27 -16.22 13.99
C THR A 349 -8.89 -15.99 13.39
N TYR A 350 -8.49 -14.73 13.22
CA TYR A 350 -7.18 -14.37 12.67
C TYR A 350 -6.06 -14.76 13.63
N LEU A 351 -6.28 -14.68 14.93
CA LEU A 351 -5.35 -15.16 15.93
C LEU A 351 -5.03 -16.66 15.78
N VAL A 352 -6.06 -17.50 15.61
CA VAL A 352 -5.84 -18.93 15.33
C VAL A 352 -5.05 -19.09 14.04
N ARG A 353 -5.39 -18.31 13.00
CA ARG A 353 -4.71 -18.34 11.71
C ARG A 353 -3.23 -17.97 11.79
N VAL A 354 -2.87 -16.86 12.43
CA VAL A 354 -1.46 -16.45 12.54
C VAL A 354 -0.65 -17.40 13.41
N THR A 355 -1.28 -18.02 14.42
CA THR A 355 -0.64 -19.05 15.26
C THR A 355 -0.35 -20.33 14.45
N ASP A 356 -1.28 -20.74 13.58
CA ASP A 356 -1.06 -21.84 12.63
C ASP A 356 0.05 -21.51 11.61
N VAL A 357 0.06 -20.28 11.07
CA VAL A 357 1.12 -19.82 10.17
C VAL A 357 2.48 -19.83 10.86
N MET A 358 2.56 -19.42 12.14
CA MET A 358 3.79 -19.52 12.92
C MET A 358 4.26 -20.96 13.08
N THR A 359 3.35 -21.91 13.31
CA THR A 359 3.69 -23.34 13.34
C THR A 359 4.37 -23.77 12.03
N GLN A 360 3.81 -23.37 10.89
CA GLN A 360 4.33 -23.73 9.56
C GLN A 360 5.66 -23.02 9.27
N ALA A 361 5.78 -21.73 9.57
CA ALA A 361 7.01 -20.96 9.39
C ALA A 361 8.15 -21.53 10.24
N CYS A 362 7.90 -21.86 11.51
CA CYS A 362 8.90 -22.50 12.38
C CYS A 362 9.37 -23.84 11.82
N ALA A 363 8.46 -24.67 11.29
CA ALA A 363 8.82 -25.94 10.66
C ALA A 363 9.70 -25.74 9.41
N VAL A 364 9.39 -24.75 8.57
CA VAL A 364 10.21 -24.41 7.38
C VAL A 364 11.63 -23.97 7.77
N LEU A 365 11.75 -23.25 8.88
CA LEU A 365 13.00 -22.74 9.45
C LEU A 365 13.76 -23.79 10.30
N GLY A 366 13.21 -24.98 10.51
CA GLY A 366 13.83 -26.01 11.37
C GLY A 366 13.83 -25.65 12.86
N ARG A 367 12.89 -24.82 13.32
CA ARG A 367 12.72 -24.40 14.72
C ARG A 367 11.69 -25.29 15.41
N ASP A 368 12.04 -26.55 15.64
CA ASP A 368 11.10 -27.59 16.08
C ASP A 368 10.43 -27.30 17.43
N ASP A 369 11.16 -26.74 18.40
CA ASP A 369 10.63 -26.40 19.72
C ASP A 369 9.54 -25.31 19.63
N ASP A 370 9.81 -24.24 18.88
CA ASP A 370 8.84 -23.17 18.63
C ASP A 370 7.65 -23.69 17.80
N ALA A 371 7.90 -24.54 16.80
CA ALA A 371 6.84 -25.18 16.01
C ALA A 371 5.90 -26.02 16.90
N ASN A 372 6.45 -26.79 17.85
CA ASN A 372 5.65 -27.59 18.78
C ASN A 372 4.89 -26.72 19.80
N ARG A 373 5.48 -25.62 20.25
CA ARG A 373 4.81 -24.61 21.09
C ARG A 373 3.60 -24.02 20.37
N TYR A 374 3.82 -23.43 19.20
CA TYR A 374 2.74 -22.81 18.42
C TYR A 374 1.67 -23.81 17.97
N ARG A 375 2.04 -25.07 17.70
CA ARG A 375 1.05 -26.12 17.43
C ARG A 375 0.14 -26.37 18.63
N SER A 376 0.70 -26.43 19.84
CA SER A 376 -0.05 -26.63 21.08
C SER A 376 -0.95 -25.42 21.38
N ASP A 377 -0.44 -24.21 21.15
CA ASP A 377 -1.22 -22.99 21.27
C ASP A 377 -2.36 -22.92 20.27
N CYS A 378 -2.12 -23.28 19.00
CA CYS A 378 -3.15 -23.34 17.97
C CYS A 378 -4.30 -24.28 18.37
N GLN A 379 -3.99 -25.47 18.93
CA GLN A 379 -5.00 -26.41 19.41
C GLN A 379 -5.84 -25.82 20.55
N ARG A 380 -5.18 -25.19 21.53
CA ARG A 380 -5.85 -24.54 22.67
C ARG A 380 -6.73 -23.37 22.22
N LEU A 381 -6.24 -22.54 21.31
CA LEU A 381 -6.97 -21.38 20.77
C LEU A 381 -8.16 -21.82 19.91
N LYS A 382 -7.99 -22.88 19.11
CA LYS A 382 -9.10 -23.47 18.34
C LYS A 382 -10.19 -24.00 19.27
N GLN A 383 -9.83 -24.69 20.36
CA GLN A 383 -10.81 -25.13 21.36
C GLN A 383 -11.53 -23.93 22.02
N ALA A 384 -10.79 -22.89 22.42
CA ALA A 384 -11.37 -21.68 22.99
C ALA A 384 -12.31 -20.96 22.00
N PHE A 385 -11.96 -20.95 20.70
CA PHE A 385 -12.83 -20.44 19.64
C PHE A 385 -14.12 -21.27 19.55
N HIS A 386 -14.02 -22.60 19.56
CA HIS A 386 -15.20 -23.47 19.54
C HIS A 386 -16.13 -23.21 20.73
N ASP A 387 -15.58 -23.16 21.94
CA ASP A 387 -16.35 -22.92 23.16
C ASP A 387 -17.06 -21.56 23.13
N LYS A 388 -16.44 -20.55 22.51
CA LYS A 388 -16.96 -19.18 22.44
C LYS A 388 -17.95 -18.96 21.28
N TYR A 389 -17.76 -19.62 20.14
CA TYR A 389 -18.42 -19.24 18.88
C TYR A 389 -19.08 -20.36 18.09
N ALA A 390 -18.80 -21.63 18.37
CA ALA A 390 -19.28 -22.74 17.54
C ALA A 390 -20.11 -23.74 18.35
N ALA A 391 -21.35 -23.96 17.92
CA ALA A 391 -22.16 -25.05 18.44
C ALA A 391 -21.63 -26.40 17.94
N LYS A 392 -21.86 -27.48 18.71
CA LYS A 392 -21.49 -28.85 18.31
C LYS A 392 -22.08 -29.25 16.94
N SER A 393 -23.24 -28.71 16.58
CA SER A 393 -23.91 -28.92 15.29
C SER A 393 -23.22 -28.25 14.10
N GLY A 394 -22.20 -27.41 14.32
CA GLY A 394 -21.51 -26.65 13.26
C GLY A 394 -22.11 -25.26 13.00
N LEU A 395 -23.14 -24.85 13.73
CA LEU A 395 -23.65 -23.47 13.67
C LEU A 395 -22.69 -22.52 14.38
N LEU A 396 -22.41 -21.39 13.75
CA LEU A 396 -21.61 -20.32 14.34
C LEU A 396 -22.50 -19.25 14.96
N VAL A 397 -22.01 -18.60 16.02
CA VAL A 397 -22.67 -17.44 16.64
C VAL A 397 -22.84 -16.29 15.63
N ALA A 398 -21.86 -16.10 14.73
CA ALA A 398 -21.94 -15.15 13.64
C ALA A 398 -22.38 -15.86 12.33
N ASP A 399 -23.63 -15.63 11.91
CA ASP A 399 -24.19 -16.10 10.62
C ASP A 399 -24.02 -15.02 9.54
N THR A 400 -22.76 -14.74 9.17
CA THR A 400 -22.39 -13.78 8.11
C THR A 400 -21.52 -14.45 7.06
N GLN A 401 -21.52 -13.92 5.83
CA GLN A 401 -20.65 -14.43 4.75
C GLN A 401 -19.17 -14.47 5.20
N THR A 402 -18.70 -13.44 5.89
CA THR A 402 -17.32 -13.36 6.41
C THR A 402 -17.05 -14.42 7.47
N ALA A 403 -17.90 -14.53 8.50
CA ALA A 403 -17.65 -15.48 9.60
C ALA A 403 -17.61 -16.94 9.11
N LEU A 404 -18.55 -17.31 8.23
CA LEU A 404 -18.61 -18.65 7.64
C LEU A 404 -17.39 -18.91 6.74
N SER A 405 -16.98 -17.91 5.94
CA SER A 405 -15.82 -18.04 5.06
C SER A 405 -14.51 -18.19 5.85
N LEU A 406 -14.33 -17.41 6.93
CA LEU A 406 -13.18 -17.52 7.83
C LEU A 406 -13.13 -18.90 8.48
N ALA A 407 -14.25 -19.41 8.98
CA ALA A 407 -14.31 -20.73 9.61
C ALA A 407 -13.90 -21.87 8.66
N VAL A 408 -14.30 -21.79 7.40
CA VAL A 408 -13.92 -22.74 6.35
C VAL A 408 -12.43 -22.63 6.02
N VAL A 409 -11.98 -21.43 5.63
CA VAL A 409 -10.64 -21.25 5.04
C VAL A 409 -9.53 -21.31 6.10
N PHE A 410 -9.80 -20.94 7.35
CA PHE A 410 -8.84 -21.05 8.45
C PHE A 410 -8.92 -22.40 9.17
N ASN A 411 -9.66 -23.37 8.63
CA ASN A 411 -9.76 -24.73 9.17
C ASN A 411 -10.20 -24.75 10.66
N LEU A 412 -11.17 -23.91 11.01
CA LEU A 412 -11.67 -23.74 12.37
C LEU A 412 -12.75 -24.75 12.76
N LEU A 413 -13.00 -25.75 11.92
CA LEU A 413 -14.03 -26.76 12.14
C LEU A 413 -13.37 -28.10 12.46
N ASP A 414 -14.00 -28.90 13.34
CA ASP A 414 -13.38 -30.13 13.88
C ASP A 414 -13.79 -31.40 13.13
N SER A 415 -14.83 -31.32 12.30
CA SER A 415 -15.34 -32.47 11.56
C SER A 415 -15.77 -32.11 10.14
N PRO A 416 -15.74 -33.08 9.21
CA PRO A 416 -16.33 -32.92 7.88
C PRO A 416 -17.82 -32.56 7.92
N ASP A 417 -18.56 -33.03 8.92
CA ASP A 417 -19.99 -32.72 9.08
C ASP A 417 -20.20 -31.24 9.41
N GLN A 418 -19.40 -30.68 10.33
CA GLN A 418 -19.43 -29.24 10.60
C GLN A 418 -19.05 -28.42 9.36
N LEU A 419 -18.04 -28.87 8.60
CA LEU A 419 -17.64 -28.23 7.35
C LEU A 419 -18.77 -28.20 6.33
N ALA A 420 -19.51 -29.31 6.17
CA ALA A 420 -20.67 -29.37 5.29
C ALA A 420 -21.78 -28.41 5.75
N VAL A 421 -22.11 -28.39 7.05
CA VAL A 421 -23.13 -27.50 7.61
C VAL A 421 -22.78 -26.03 7.39
N VAL A 422 -21.52 -25.63 7.65
CA VAL A 422 -21.06 -24.26 7.43
C VAL A 422 -21.04 -23.90 5.95
N GLY A 423 -20.59 -24.81 5.08
CA GLY A 423 -20.61 -24.62 3.63
C GLY A 423 -22.02 -24.41 3.07
N ASP A 424 -22.97 -25.25 3.47
CA ASP A 424 -24.38 -25.13 3.07
C ASP A 424 -25.03 -23.85 3.64
N THR A 425 -24.63 -23.46 4.85
CA THR A 425 -25.07 -22.21 5.47
C THR A 425 -24.54 -20.99 4.71
N LEU A 426 -23.27 -21.01 4.30
CA LEU A 426 -22.69 -19.96 3.44
C LEU A 426 -23.39 -19.89 2.09
N ALA A 427 -23.61 -21.03 1.44
CA ALA A 427 -24.34 -21.13 0.19
C ALA A 427 -25.77 -20.57 0.29
N ARG A 428 -26.47 -20.85 1.41
CA ARG A 428 -27.77 -20.26 1.73
C ARG A 428 -27.67 -18.75 1.92
N ALA A 429 -26.70 -18.26 2.68
CA ALA A 429 -26.52 -16.82 2.93
C ALA A 429 -26.29 -16.04 1.61
N VAL A 430 -25.47 -16.58 0.71
CA VAL A 430 -25.24 -16.02 -0.63
C VAL A 430 -26.52 -15.98 -1.47
N ARG A 431 -27.30 -17.06 -1.50
CA ARG A 431 -28.58 -17.10 -2.23
C ARG A 431 -29.59 -16.09 -1.68
N LEU A 432 -29.68 -15.97 -0.36
CA LEU A 432 -30.59 -15.00 0.30
C LEU A 432 -30.21 -13.55 0.02
N GLN A 433 -28.93 -13.26 -0.19
CA GLN A 433 -28.44 -11.94 -0.61
C GLN A 433 -28.47 -11.74 -2.13
N GLN A 434 -29.19 -12.59 -2.87
CA GLN A 434 -29.26 -12.51 -4.33
C GLN A 434 -27.88 -12.48 -5.00
N PHE A 435 -26.94 -13.26 -4.46
CA PHE A 435 -25.56 -13.37 -4.94
C PHE A 435 -24.70 -12.11 -4.77
N SER A 436 -25.21 -11.07 -4.11
CA SER A 436 -24.44 -9.89 -3.74
C SER A 436 -23.40 -10.21 -2.68
N VAL A 437 -22.28 -9.49 -2.73
CA VAL A 437 -21.22 -9.60 -1.73
C VAL A 437 -21.70 -8.93 -0.44
N SER A 438 -21.47 -9.56 0.71
CA SER A 438 -21.72 -8.96 2.02
C SER A 438 -20.52 -9.14 2.95
N THR A 439 -19.32 -8.96 2.38
CA THR A 439 -18.04 -9.08 3.07
C THR A 439 -17.24 -7.80 2.90
N GLY A 440 -16.52 -7.42 3.95
CA GLY A 440 -15.50 -6.38 3.94
C GLY A 440 -14.12 -6.95 3.62
N PHE A 441 -13.08 -6.31 4.13
CA PHE A 441 -11.68 -6.64 3.83
C PHE A 441 -11.24 -8.01 4.37
N ALA A 442 -11.85 -8.51 5.44
CA ALA A 442 -11.47 -9.79 6.03
C ALA A 442 -12.12 -10.97 5.30
N GLY A 443 -13.35 -10.82 4.81
CA GLY A 443 -14.09 -11.88 4.13
C GLY A 443 -13.89 -11.95 2.60
N THR A 444 -13.71 -10.81 1.94
CA THR A 444 -13.61 -10.72 0.47
C THR A 444 -12.49 -11.56 -0.13
N PRO A 445 -11.27 -11.62 0.46
CA PRO A 445 -10.18 -12.43 -0.11
C PRO A 445 -10.45 -13.94 -0.13
N ILE A 446 -11.40 -14.44 0.67
CA ILE A 446 -11.55 -15.86 0.99
C ILE A 446 -12.94 -16.44 0.68
N ILE A 447 -13.97 -15.63 0.46
CA ILE A 447 -15.35 -16.13 0.28
C ILE A 447 -15.51 -17.06 -0.93
N THR A 448 -14.90 -16.73 -2.07
CA THR A 448 -14.98 -17.56 -3.28
C THR A 448 -14.22 -18.88 -3.11
N HIS A 449 -13.12 -18.85 -2.35
CA HIS A 449 -12.39 -20.05 -1.93
C HIS A 449 -13.24 -20.92 -1.01
N ALA A 450 -13.90 -20.34 0.00
CA ALA A 450 -14.75 -21.04 0.94
C ALA A 450 -15.93 -21.75 0.22
N LEU A 451 -16.61 -21.06 -0.71
CA LEU A 451 -17.67 -21.64 -1.52
C LEU A 451 -17.16 -22.79 -2.39
N THR A 452 -16.01 -22.60 -3.05
CA THR A 452 -15.42 -23.62 -3.91
C THR A 452 -15.00 -24.86 -3.12
N SER A 453 -14.29 -24.69 -2.00
CA SER A 453 -13.79 -25.79 -1.18
C SER A 453 -14.89 -26.58 -0.47
N THR A 454 -16.08 -25.98 -0.30
CA THR A 454 -17.26 -26.63 0.28
C THR A 454 -18.25 -27.16 -0.76
N GLY A 455 -17.88 -27.15 -2.04
CA GLY A 455 -18.66 -27.79 -3.10
C GLY A 455 -19.73 -26.92 -3.75
N HIS A 456 -19.66 -25.60 -3.61
CA HIS A 456 -20.58 -24.62 -4.22
C HIS A 456 -19.88 -23.67 -5.22
N PRO A 457 -19.03 -24.15 -6.16
CA PRO A 457 -18.28 -23.28 -7.07
C PRO A 457 -19.21 -22.45 -7.98
N GLU A 458 -20.37 -22.97 -8.35
CA GLU A 458 -21.37 -22.26 -9.17
C GLU A 458 -21.87 -20.98 -8.49
N LEU A 459 -21.92 -20.96 -7.15
CA LEU A 459 -22.26 -19.75 -6.42
C LEU A 459 -21.12 -18.75 -6.44
N ALA A 460 -19.87 -19.20 -6.31
CA ALA A 460 -18.70 -18.32 -6.43
C ALA A 460 -18.67 -17.63 -7.80
N TYR A 461 -18.86 -18.37 -8.90
CA TYR A 461 -18.98 -17.80 -10.24
C TYR A 461 -20.14 -16.80 -10.34
N ARG A 462 -21.30 -17.14 -9.79
CA ARG A 462 -22.47 -16.27 -9.86
C ARG A 462 -22.29 -14.97 -9.07
N MET A 463 -21.63 -15.02 -7.91
CA MET A 463 -21.28 -13.83 -7.14
C MET A 463 -20.30 -12.93 -7.90
N VAL A 464 -19.30 -13.51 -8.56
CA VAL A 464 -18.34 -12.74 -9.37
C VAL A 464 -19.02 -12.05 -10.55
N LEU A 465 -20.03 -12.68 -11.16
CA LEU A 465 -20.67 -12.20 -12.39
C LEU A 465 -21.90 -11.30 -12.16
N VAL A 466 -22.42 -11.20 -10.94
CA VAL A 466 -23.56 -10.31 -10.65
C VAL A 466 -23.15 -8.86 -10.83
N LYS A 467 -24.03 -8.04 -11.40
CA LYS A 467 -23.76 -6.62 -11.76
C LYS A 467 -24.40 -5.60 -10.82
N ASN A 468 -25.27 -6.05 -9.92
CA ASN A 468 -25.92 -5.15 -8.96
C ASN A 468 -24.96 -4.79 -7.84
N CYS A 469 -25.05 -3.57 -7.31
CA CYS A 469 -24.29 -3.19 -6.12
C CYS A 469 -24.87 -3.90 -4.89
N PRO A 470 -24.03 -4.46 -3.98
CA PRO A 470 -22.57 -4.58 -4.02
C PRO A 470 -22.07 -5.84 -4.78
N SER A 471 -21.14 -5.65 -5.72
CA SER A 471 -20.47 -6.74 -6.45
C SER A 471 -19.21 -6.27 -7.18
N TRP A 472 -18.41 -7.21 -7.68
CA TRP A 472 -17.22 -6.89 -8.50
C TRP A 472 -17.56 -6.35 -9.89
N MET A 473 -18.66 -6.78 -10.52
CA MET A 473 -19.03 -6.26 -11.85
C MET A 473 -19.79 -4.94 -11.79
N TYR A 474 -20.28 -4.53 -10.61
CA TYR A 474 -20.95 -3.25 -10.47
C TYR A 474 -20.03 -2.07 -10.84
N PRO A 475 -18.83 -1.90 -10.24
CA PRO A 475 -17.89 -0.85 -10.66
C PRO A 475 -17.53 -0.92 -12.15
N ILE A 476 -17.38 -2.12 -12.71
CA ILE A 476 -17.10 -2.31 -14.15
C ILE A 476 -18.27 -1.82 -15.01
N SER A 477 -19.51 -2.06 -14.58
CA SER A 477 -20.70 -1.53 -15.26
C SER A 477 -20.81 0.00 -15.20
N MET A 478 -20.12 0.62 -14.23
CA MET A 478 -20.00 2.07 -14.06
C MET A 478 -18.79 2.67 -14.82
N GLY A 479 -18.07 1.88 -15.61
CA GLY A 479 -16.94 2.35 -16.41
C GLY A 479 -15.61 2.44 -15.67
N VAL A 480 -15.47 1.74 -14.55
CA VAL A 480 -14.21 1.75 -13.79
C VAL A 480 -13.06 1.08 -14.53
N THR A 481 -11.84 1.55 -14.25
CA THR A 481 -10.58 1.01 -14.78
C THR A 481 -9.59 0.57 -13.68
N THR A 482 -9.98 0.68 -12.42
CA THR A 482 -9.26 0.29 -11.20
C THR A 482 -10.25 -0.35 -10.20
N ILE A 483 -9.75 -0.90 -9.10
CA ILE A 483 -10.62 -1.38 -8.02
C ILE A 483 -10.93 -0.24 -7.04
N TRP A 484 -12.15 -0.16 -6.54
CA TRP A 484 -12.57 0.86 -5.56
C TRP A 484 -12.28 0.46 -4.13
N GLU A 485 -12.16 1.45 -3.25
CA GLU A 485 -12.08 1.23 -1.80
C GLU A 485 -13.39 0.64 -1.26
N ARG A 486 -14.53 1.17 -1.71
CA ARG A 486 -15.87 0.72 -1.30
C ARG A 486 -16.57 0.05 -2.46
N TRP A 487 -17.42 -0.92 -2.14
CA TRP A 487 -18.32 -1.56 -3.11
C TRP A 487 -19.20 -0.56 -3.86
N ASP A 488 -19.52 0.55 -3.19
CA ASP A 488 -20.39 1.62 -3.63
C ASP A 488 -19.70 2.99 -3.59
N SER A 489 -18.37 3.07 -3.85
CA SER A 489 -17.65 4.36 -3.93
C SER A 489 -18.36 5.37 -4.85
N MET A 490 -18.96 4.88 -5.94
CA MET A 490 -19.99 5.59 -6.69
C MET A 490 -21.34 4.92 -6.49
N LEU A 491 -22.34 5.72 -6.14
CA LEU A 491 -23.73 5.29 -5.97
C LEU A 491 -24.40 5.03 -7.33
N PRO A 492 -25.52 4.28 -7.37
CA PRO A 492 -26.19 3.95 -8.63
C PRO A 492 -26.68 5.15 -9.45
N ASP A 493 -26.81 6.33 -8.83
CA ASP A 493 -27.17 7.58 -9.49
C ASP A 493 -25.96 8.35 -10.06
N GLY A 494 -24.75 7.83 -9.89
CA GLY A 494 -23.49 8.43 -10.33
C GLY A 494 -22.86 9.39 -9.34
N SER A 495 -23.49 9.64 -8.19
CA SER A 495 -22.90 10.47 -7.13
C SER A 495 -21.82 9.72 -6.36
N ILE A 496 -20.84 10.45 -5.83
CA ILE A 496 -19.79 9.87 -4.98
C ILE A 496 -20.40 9.57 -3.61
N LYS A 497 -20.07 8.41 -3.03
CA LYS A 497 -20.56 8.05 -1.70
C LYS A 497 -20.17 9.11 -0.68
N PRO A 498 -21.14 9.64 0.10
CA PRO A 498 -20.85 10.61 1.13
C PRO A 498 -20.04 9.97 2.25
N GLY A 499 -18.99 10.65 2.68
CA GLY A 499 -18.09 10.21 3.75
C GLY A 499 -16.67 10.67 3.49
N GLU A 500 -15.92 10.85 4.57
CA GLU A 500 -14.52 11.30 4.49
C GLU A 500 -13.55 10.15 4.15
N MET A 501 -13.97 9.08 3.46
CA MET A 501 -13.08 7.98 3.10
C MET A 501 -13.65 7.23 1.90
N THR A 502 -13.36 7.77 0.72
CA THR A 502 -13.73 7.19 -0.58
C THR A 502 -12.56 7.34 -1.54
N SER A 503 -12.05 6.22 -2.05
CA SER A 503 -11.06 6.15 -3.13
C SER A 503 -11.55 5.25 -4.27
N PHE A 504 -11.13 5.60 -5.49
CA PHE A 504 -11.42 4.87 -6.71
C PHE A 504 -10.22 4.01 -7.16
N ASN A 505 -9.17 3.89 -6.35
CA ASN A 505 -7.98 3.08 -6.67
C ASN A 505 -7.40 2.39 -5.42
N HIS A 506 -8.06 1.32 -4.98
CA HIS A 506 -7.63 0.52 -3.85
C HIS A 506 -7.67 -0.98 -4.17
N TYR A 507 -6.61 -1.71 -3.84
CA TYR A 507 -6.45 -3.10 -4.30
C TYR A 507 -7.19 -4.14 -3.45
N ALA A 508 -7.68 -3.78 -2.25
CA ALA A 508 -8.19 -4.74 -1.27
C ALA A 508 -9.32 -5.63 -1.81
N LEU A 509 -10.31 -5.04 -2.49
CA LEU A 509 -11.44 -5.78 -3.07
C LEU A 509 -11.05 -6.54 -4.36
N GLY A 510 -9.86 -6.28 -4.90
CA GLY A 510 -9.25 -6.99 -6.02
C GLY A 510 -8.65 -8.34 -5.64
N SER A 511 -8.63 -8.68 -4.35
CA SER A 511 -8.17 -9.97 -3.82
C SER A 511 -8.87 -11.19 -4.43
N VAL A 512 -10.08 -11.02 -4.99
CA VAL A 512 -10.80 -12.05 -5.76
C VAL A 512 -9.96 -12.62 -6.92
N MET A 513 -9.01 -11.85 -7.44
CA MET A 513 -8.10 -12.30 -8.51
C MET A 513 -7.32 -13.55 -8.12
N ASN A 514 -7.01 -13.74 -6.82
CA ASN A 514 -6.37 -14.98 -6.38
C ASN A 514 -7.25 -16.22 -6.69
N SER A 515 -8.56 -16.14 -6.41
CA SER A 515 -9.50 -17.22 -6.74
C SER A 515 -9.70 -17.37 -8.26
N LEU A 516 -9.64 -16.30 -9.03
CA LEU A 516 -9.66 -16.40 -10.49
C LEU A 516 -8.41 -17.11 -11.03
N HIS A 517 -7.23 -16.91 -10.45
CA HIS A 517 -6.04 -17.66 -10.84
C HIS A 517 -6.10 -19.13 -10.39
N GLU A 518 -6.43 -19.38 -9.13
CA GLU A 518 -6.35 -20.72 -8.53
C GLU A 518 -7.54 -21.61 -8.91
N CYS A 519 -8.77 -21.10 -8.81
CA CYS A 519 -9.99 -21.88 -9.01
C CYS A 519 -10.43 -21.90 -10.49
N VAL A 520 -10.40 -20.75 -11.16
CA VAL A 520 -10.83 -20.63 -12.56
C VAL A 520 -9.67 -20.97 -13.51
N GLY A 521 -8.51 -20.36 -13.30
CA GLY A 521 -7.30 -20.60 -14.09
C GLY A 521 -6.63 -21.95 -13.79
N GLY A 522 -6.91 -22.54 -12.63
CA GLY A 522 -6.30 -23.81 -12.21
C GLY A 522 -4.81 -23.69 -11.88
N ILE A 523 -4.31 -22.47 -11.64
CA ILE A 523 -2.91 -22.21 -11.32
C ILE A 523 -2.80 -21.98 -9.83
N SER A 524 -2.39 -23.01 -9.10
CA SER A 524 -2.18 -22.95 -7.66
C SER A 524 -0.74 -23.28 -7.28
N ARG A 525 -0.37 -22.86 -6.07
CA ARG A 525 0.96 -23.13 -5.51
C ARG A 525 1.02 -24.58 -5.03
N LEU A 526 2.20 -25.20 -5.16
CA LEU A 526 2.50 -26.42 -4.43
C LEU A 526 2.69 -26.08 -2.95
N ASN A 527 2.18 -26.92 -2.06
CA ASN A 527 2.42 -26.77 -0.63
C ASN A 527 3.92 -26.92 -0.32
N PRO A 528 4.41 -26.38 0.80
CA PRO A 528 5.81 -26.53 1.24
C PRO A 528 6.27 -27.98 1.39
N ASP A 529 5.35 -28.93 1.54
CA ASP A 529 5.61 -30.38 1.59
C ASP A 529 5.66 -31.05 0.19
N GLY A 530 5.60 -30.26 -0.88
CA GLY A 530 5.63 -30.71 -2.27
C GLY A 530 4.32 -31.31 -2.77
N ARG A 531 3.25 -31.30 -1.98
CA ARG A 531 1.93 -31.78 -2.41
C ARG A 531 1.16 -30.66 -3.10
N GLU A 532 0.40 -31.00 -4.13
CA GLU A 532 -0.58 -30.07 -4.69
C GLU A 532 -1.54 -29.61 -3.60
N SER A 533 -1.78 -28.30 -3.50
CA SER A 533 -3.00 -27.82 -2.86
C SER A 533 -4.16 -28.48 -3.59
N LYS A 534 -5.12 -29.06 -2.87
CA LYS A 534 -6.35 -29.62 -3.46
C LYS A 534 -7.23 -28.47 -3.99
N SER A 535 -6.75 -27.66 -4.92
CA SER A 535 -7.60 -26.83 -5.76
C SER A 535 -8.21 -27.79 -6.79
N SER A 536 -9.39 -28.31 -6.45
CA SER A 536 -10.25 -28.96 -7.43
C SER A 536 -10.38 -28.01 -8.62
N LEU A 537 -9.83 -28.38 -9.77
CA LEU A 537 -10.15 -27.74 -11.05
C LEU A 537 -11.67 -27.55 -11.10
N CYS A 538 -12.14 -26.31 -11.03
CA CYS A 538 -13.56 -25.99 -11.19
C CYS A 538 -13.93 -26.20 -12.65
N ARG A 539 -14.06 -27.46 -13.06
CA ARG A 539 -14.73 -27.82 -14.31
C ARG A 539 -16.21 -27.59 -14.12
N VAL A 540 -16.65 -26.35 -14.30
CA VAL A 540 -18.07 -26.08 -14.59
C VAL A 540 -18.31 -26.71 -15.95
N GLY A 541 -19.00 -27.86 -15.97
CA GLY A 541 -19.43 -28.49 -17.22
C GLY A 541 -20.22 -27.48 -18.04
N ALA A 542 -19.79 -27.26 -19.28
CA ALA A 542 -20.44 -26.39 -20.25
C ALA A 542 -21.89 -26.83 -20.55
#